data_AF-A0A2S8ACC2-F1
#
_entry.id   AF-A0A2S8ACC2-F1
#
_cell.length_a   1.000
_cell.length_b   1.000
_cell.length_c   1.000
_cell.angle_alpha   90.00
_cell.angle_beta   90.00
_cell.angle_gamma   90.00
#
_symmetry.space_group_name_H-M   'P 1'
#
loop_
_entity.id
_entity.type
_entity.pdbx_description
1 polymer ?
#
loop_
_entity_poly.entity_id
_entity_poly.type
_entity_poly.pdbx_seq_one_letter_code
_entity_poly.pdbx_strand_id
1 'polypeptide(L)'
;MGIEVGDIAKRLMDYGFHAPTVSFPAPETLMIEPTESESIAQLDRFTKALISIRKEIDKIETGKYPIEDCLIKNAPHTLAEVTSNHWNHSYSRQKAAYPLNWILENKF
;
A
#
# COMPACT_ATOMS: atom_id res chain seq x y z
N MET A 1 13.86 2.03 11.28
CA MET A 1 12.46 2.21 10.81
C MET A 1 11.74 0.90 10.52
N GLY A 2 12.42 -0.25 10.39
CA GLY A 2 11.79 -1.57 10.34
C GLY A 2 10.87 -1.86 9.16
N ILE A 3 10.63 -0.90 8.26
CA ILE A 3 9.87 -1.06 7.02
C ILE A 3 10.83 -1.50 5.92
N GLU A 4 10.46 -2.55 5.20
CA GLU A 4 11.23 -3.18 4.14
C GLU A 4 10.55 -2.94 2.79
N VAL A 5 11.30 -3.12 1.69
CA VAL A 5 10.73 -2.95 0.34
C VAL A 5 9.56 -3.90 0.07
N GLY A 6 9.60 -5.10 0.67
CA GLY A 6 8.53 -6.09 0.60
C GLY A 6 7.22 -5.63 1.23
N ASP A 7 7.27 -4.77 2.24
CA ASP A 7 6.06 -4.21 2.86
C ASP A 7 5.38 -3.21 1.93
N ILE A 8 6.18 -2.37 1.25
CA ILE A 8 5.66 -1.43 0.25
C ILE A 8 5.03 -2.19 -0.93
N ALA A 9 5.69 -3.26 -1.39
CA ALA A 9 5.19 -4.13 -2.44
C ALA A 9 3.83 -4.76 -2.07
N LYS A 10 3.68 -5.28 -0.85
CA LYS A 10 2.41 -5.82 -0.35
C LYS A 10 1.36 -4.73 -0.19
N ARG A 11 1.74 -3.56 0.34
CA ARG A 11 0.81 -2.45 0.53
C ARG A 11 0.22 -1.95 -0.77
N LEU A 12 0.97 -1.96 -1.88
CA LEU A 12 0.45 -1.62 -3.22
C LEU A 12 -0.73 -2.50 -3.65
N MET A 13 -0.84 -3.74 -3.18
CA MET A 13 -1.98 -4.63 -3.47
C MET A 13 -3.29 -4.05 -2.91
N ASP A 14 -3.25 -3.45 -1.73
CA ASP A 14 -4.42 -2.78 -1.14
C ASP A 14 -4.86 -1.56 -1.94
N TYR A 15 -3.94 -0.98 -2.71
CA TYR A 15 -4.18 0.12 -3.65
C TYR A 15 -4.61 -0.35 -5.05
N GLY A 16 -4.74 -1.66 -5.27
CA GLY A 16 -5.13 -2.26 -6.55
C GLY A 16 -3.99 -2.38 -7.56
N PHE A 17 -2.73 -2.37 -7.12
CA PHE A 17 -1.57 -2.51 -7.99
C PHE A 17 -0.79 -3.77 -7.69
N HIS A 18 -0.36 -4.47 -8.75
CA HIS A 18 0.75 -5.41 -8.63
C HIS A 18 2.03 -4.64 -8.31
N ALA A 19 2.89 -5.22 -7.46
CA ALA A 19 4.16 -4.60 -7.13
C ALA A 19 5.07 -4.50 -8.37
N PRO A 20 5.87 -3.44 -8.51
CA PRO A 20 6.97 -3.39 -9.48
C PRO A 20 8.04 -4.46 -9.16
N THR A 21 9.11 -4.48 -9.96
CA THR A 21 10.27 -5.33 -9.67
C THR A 21 10.86 -4.95 -8.31
N VAL A 22 10.98 -5.94 -7.42
CA VAL A 22 11.46 -5.78 -6.04
C VAL A 22 12.89 -6.29 -5.92
N SER A 23 13.75 -5.49 -5.30
CA SER A 23 15.14 -5.85 -4.96
C SER A 23 16.04 -6.21 -6.16
N PHE A 24 15.73 -5.67 -7.33
CA PHE A 24 16.55 -5.77 -8.53
C PHE A 24 16.43 -4.48 -9.38
N PRO A 25 17.54 -3.97 -9.96
CA PRO A 25 18.92 -4.50 -9.92
C PRO A 25 19.66 -4.21 -8.61
N ALA A 26 19.08 -3.41 -7.72
CA ALA A 26 19.64 -3.10 -6.41
C ALA A 26 18.78 -3.70 -5.28
N PRO A 27 19.39 -4.27 -4.23
CA PRO A 27 18.66 -4.80 -3.08
C PRO A 27 17.89 -3.68 -2.36
N GLU A 28 16.75 -4.01 -1.77
CA GLU A 28 15.90 -3.07 -1.02
C GLU A 28 15.40 -1.87 -1.85
N THR A 29 15.19 -2.07 -3.16
CA THR A 29 14.65 -1.03 -4.06
C THR A 29 13.47 -1.54 -4.88
N LEU A 30 12.66 -0.60 -5.36
CA LEU A 30 11.64 -0.84 -6.38
C LEU A 30 12.13 -0.27 -7.72
N MET A 31 12.09 -1.08 -8.77
CA MET A 31 12.31 -0.63 -10.15
C MET A 31 10.97 -0.61 -10.89
N ILE A 32 10.58 0.57 -11.40
CA ILE A 32 9.27 0.85 -12.00
C ILE A 32 9.43 1.13 -13.49
N GLU A 33 8.70 0.38 -14.32
CA GLU A 33 8.62 0.56 -15.77
C GLU A 33 7.13 0.55 -16.19
N PRO A 34 6.55 1.71 -16.57
CA PRO A 34 5.12 1.78 -16.89
C PRO A 34 4.74 1.29 -18.29
N THR A 35 5.69 1.21 -19.23
CA THR A 35 5.44 1.06 -20.67
C THR A 35 4.66 2.22 -21.31
N GLU A 36 4.68 2.29 -22.63
CA GLU A 36 3.97 3.26 -23.45
C GLU A 36 2.45 2.99 -23.56
N SER A 37 2.00 1.80 -23.15
CA SER A 37 0.59 1.40 -23.23
C SER A 37 -0.26 1.97 -22.11
N GLU A 38 0.37 2.44 -21.03
CA GLU A 38 -0.34 2.98 -19.88
C GLU A 38 -0.74 4.44 -20.07
N SER A 39 -2.01 4.74 -19.78
CA SER A 39 -2.51 6.11 -19.86
C SER A 39 -1.93 6.99 -18.74
N ILE A 40 -1.83 8.30 -18.99
CA ILE A 40 -1.42 9.29 -17.97
C ILE A 40 -2.25 9.16 -16.68
N ALA A 41 -3.56 8.90 -16.82
CA ALA A 41 -4.44 8.71 -15.68
C ALA A 41 -4.06 7.49 -14.80
N GLN A 42 -3.55 6.41 -15.39
CA GLN A 42 -3.05 5.25 -14.63
C GLN A 42 -1.72 5.58 -13.93
N LEU A 43 -0.81 6.28 -14.60
CA LEU A 43 0.45 6.74 -14.00
C LEU A 43 0.20 7.67 -12.79
N ASP A 44 -0.78 8.56 -12.91
CA ASP A 44 -1.21 9.43 -11.82
C ASP A 44 -1.77 8.63 -10.63
N ARG A 45 -2.57 7.60 -10.89
CA ARG A 45 -3.11 6.73 -9.82
C ARG A 45 -2.00 5.98 -9.11
N PHE A 46 -1.04 5.42 -9.84
CA PHE A 46 0.11 4.72 -9.27
C PHE A 46 0.98 5.68 -8.43
N THR A 47 1.26 6.88 -8.95
CA THR A 47 2.02 7.91 -8.22
C THR A 47 1.30 8.35 -6.94
N LYS A 48 -0.03 8.54 -7.01
CA LYS A 48 -0.84 8.88 -5.82
C LYS A 48 -0.84 7.75 -4.78
N ALA A 49 -0.83 6.48 -5.19
CA ALA A 49 -0.67 5.36 -4.28
C ALA A 49 0.68 5.42 -3.55
N LEU A 50 1.78 5.62 -4.28
CA LEU A 50 3.12 5.77 -3.68
C LEU A 50 3.21 6.95 -2.71
N ILE A 51 2.67 8.12 -3.09
CA ILE A 51 2.61 9.30 -2.20
C ILE A 51 1.78 9.01 -0.95
N SER A 52 0.68 8.27 -1.08
CA SER A 52 -0.15 7.89 0.06
C SER A 52 0.59 6.94 1.00
N ILE A 53 1.31 5.95 0.47
CA ILE A 53 2.17 5.04 1.25
C ILE A 53 3.28 5.83 1.94
N ARG A 54 3.91 6.81 1.28
CA ARG A 54 4.92 7.68 1.92
C ARG A 54 4.36 8.41 3.14
N LYS A 55 3.11 8.90 3.05
CA LYS A 55 2.40 9.54 4.18
C LYS A 55 2.00 8.54 5.27
N GLU A 56 1.84 7.26 4.96
CA GLU A 56 1.68 6.21 5.96
C GLU A 56 3.00 5.99 6.72
N ILE A 57 4.14 5.97 6.01
CA ILE A 57 5.49 5.90 6.60
C ILE A 57 5.75 7.11 7.50
N ASP A 58 5.41 8.33 7.07
CA ASP A 58 5.58 9.57 7.86
C ASP A 58 4.88 9.46 9.24
N LYS A 59 3.73 8.80 9.29
CA LYS A 59 2.97 8.63 10.54
C LYS A 59 3.63 7.62 11.47
N ILE A 60 4.39 6.67 10.93
CA ILE A 60 5.19 5.73 11.73
C ILE A 60 6.46 6.45 12.23
N GLU A 61 7.12 7.22 11.35
CA GLU A 61 8.29 8.05 11.71
C GLU A 61 8.01 9.03 12.84
N THR A 62 6.82 9.64 12.82
CA THR A 62 6.38 10.60 13.85
C THR A 62 5.77 9.95 15.10
N GLY A 63 5.72 8.60 15.17
CA GLY A 63 5.16 7.86 16.30
C GLY A 63 3.64 7.93 16.42
N LYS A 64 2.93 8.40 15.38
CA LYS A 64 1.47 8.45 15.37
C LYS A 64 0.83 7.07 15.24
N TYR A 65 1.51 6.13 14.58
CA TYR A 65 1.13 4.72 14.53
C TYR A 65 2.30 3.84 14.99
N PRO A 66 2.04 2.81 15.83
CA PRO A 66 3.06 1.84 16.20
C PRO A 66 3.46 1.03 14.95
N ILE A 67 4.73 0.68 14.83
CA ILE A 67 5.21 -0.12 13.68
C ILE A 67 4.64 -1.53 13.71
N GLU A 68 4.39 -2.06 14.91
CA GLU A 68 3.87 -3.40 15.17
C GLU A 68 2.41 -3.58 14.71
N ASP A 69 1.67 -2.47 14.59
CA ASP A 69 0.28 -2.47 14.12
C ASP A 69 0.03 -1.25 13.21
N CYS A 70 0.56 -1.34 11.99
CA CYS A 70 0.37 -0.31 10.97
C CYS A 70 -0.07 -0.90 9.64
N LEU A 71 -0.64 -0.04 8.79
CA LEU A 71 -1.15 -0.40 7.46
C LEU A 71 -0.11 -1.09 6.58
N ILE A 72 1.15 -0.64 6.66
CA ILE A 72 2.23 -1.13 5.79
C ILE A 72 2.67 -2.54 6.22
N LYS A 73 2.78 -2.80 7.53
CA LYS A 73 3.23 -4.11 8.05
C LYS A 73 2.17 -5.20 7.98
N ASN A 74 0.89 -4.83 8.03
CA ASN A 74 -0.20 -5.79 8.00
C ASN A 74 -0.75 -6.02 6.58
N ALA A 75 -0.21 -5.33 5.57
CA ALA A 75 -0.58 -5.56 4.19
C ALA A 75 -0.07 -6.94 3.68
N PRO A 76 -0.78 -7.57 2.72
CA PRO A 76 -2.05 -7.14 2.14
C PRO A 76 -3.25 -7.50 3.03
N HIS A 77 -4.29 -6.68 3.00
CA HIS A 77 -5.51 -6.89 3.78
C HIS A 77 -6.50 -7.74 2.98
N THR A 78 -6.75 -8.95 3.45
CA THR A 78 -7.58 -9.92 2.72
C THR A 78 -9.07 -9.63 2.87
N LEU A 79 -9.89 -10.14 1.93
CA LEU A 79 -11.35 -10.04 2.05
C LEU A 79 -11.84 -10.59 3.40
N ALA A 80 -11.38 -11.79 3.79
CA ALA A 80 -11.79 -12.46 5.01
C ALA A 80 -11.49 -11.62 6.27
N GLU A 81 -10.33 -10.95 6.30
CA GLU A 81 -9.93 -10.07 7.38
C GLU A 81 -10.79 -8.81 7.43
N VAL A 82 -10.98 -8.15 6.30
CA VAL A 82 -11.72 -6.88 6.20
C VAL A 82 -13.22 -7.08 6.48
N THR A 83 -13.79 -8.23 6.14
CA THR A 83 -15.20 -8.56 6.41
C THR A 83 -15.43 -9.32 7.72
N SER A 84 -14.37 -9.63 8.47
CA SER A 84 -14.49 -10.29 9.77
C SER A 84 -15.34 -9.47 10.73
N ASN A 85 -16.09 -10.13 11.63
CA ASN A 85 -16.81 -9.45 12.72
C ASN A 85 -15.86 -8.74 13.70
N HIS A 86 -14.62 -9.24 13.82
CA HIS A 86 -13.60 -8.70 14.71
C HIS A 86 -12.57 -7.90 13.91
N TRP A 87 -12.12 -6.77 14.47
CA TRP A 87 -11.10 -5.91 13.86
C TRP A 87 -10.15 -5.42 14.94
N ASN A 88 -8.96 -6.00 14.97
CA ASN A 88 -7.98 -5.80 16.04
C ASN A 88 -6.80 -4.94 15.56
N HIS A 89 -7.10 -3.90 14.79
CA HIS A 89 -6.12 -2.91 14.32
C HIS A 89 -6.46 -1.50 14.81
N SER A 90 -5.43 -0.70 15.03
CA SER A 90 -5.49 0.71 15.45
C SER A 90 -5.92 1.67 14.33
N TYR A 91 -6.08 1.17 13.11
CA TYR A 91 -6.60 1.87 11.94
C TYR A 91 -7.90 1.23 11.47
N SER A 92 -8.65 1.89 10.57
CA SER A 92 -9.95 1.39 10.12
C SER A 92 -9.84 0.42 8.93
N ARG A 93 -10.82 -0.47 8.79
CA ARG A 93 -11.06 -1.31 7.59
C ARG A 93 -11.04 -0.49 6.30
N GLN A 94 -11.62 0.71 6.33
CA GLN A 94 -11.63 1.63 5.19
C GLN A 94 -10.20 2.03 4.77
N LYS A 95 -9.32 2.37 5.73
CA LYS A 95 -7.92 2.71 5.43
C LYS A 95 -7.13 1.49 4.93
N ALA A 96 -7.46 0.30 5.45
CA ALA A 96 -6.87 -0.96 5.00
C ALA A 96 -7.23 -1.26 3.54
N ALA A 97 -8.52 -1.40 3.22
CA ALA A 97 -8.97 -1.94 1.94
C ALA A 97 -9.27 -0.89 0.85
N TYR A 98 -9.55 0.35 1.24
CA TYR A 98 -10.02 1.43 0.34
C TYR A 98 -9.29 2.76 0.62
N PRO A 99 -7.95 2.80 0.51
CA PRO A 99 -7.16 3.97 0.90
C PRO A 99 -7.35 5.20 0.00
N LEU A 100 -7.88 5.04 -1.22
CA LEU A 100 -8.14 6.10 -2.19
C LEU A 100 -9.53 5.94 -2.81
N ASN A 101 -10.16 7.05 -3.19
CA ASN A 101 -11.58 7.09 -3.56
C ASN A 101 -11.94 6.16 -4.72
N TRP A 102 -11.09 6.05 -5.76
CA TRP A 102 -11.40 5.21 -6.93
C TRP A 102 -11.36 3.71 -6.64
N ILE A 103 -10.76 3.29 -5.52
CA ILE A 103 -10.71 1.87 -5.12
C ILE A 103 -12.09 1.41 -4.66
N LEU A 104 -12.95 2.32 -4.18
CA LEU A 104 -14.34 2.01 -3.81
C LEU A 104 -15.15 1.51 -5.00
N GLU A 105 -14.89 2.05 -6.19
CA GLU A 105 -15.66 1.74 -7.39
C GLU A 105 -15.21 0.43 -8.04
N ASN A 106 -13.93 0.05 -7.87
CA ASN A 106 -13.31 -1.09 -8.55
C ASN A 106 -12.28 -1.78 -7.64
N LYS A 107 -12.74 -2.44 -6.58
CA LYS A 107 -11.86 -3.23 -5.69
C LYS A 107 -11.53 -4.58 -6.34
N PHE A 108 -10.23 -4.87 -6.44
CA PHE A 108 -9.71 -6.20 -6.78
C PHE A 108 -9.55 -7.06 -5.53
#